data_AF-A0A2U1MUJ9-F1
#
_entry.id   AF-A0A2U1MUJ9-F1
#
_cell.length_a   1.000
_cell.length_b   1.000
_cell.length_c   1.000
_cell.angle_alpha   90.00
_cell.angle_beta   90.00
_cell.angle_gamma   90.00
#
_symmetry.space_group_name_H-M   'P 1'
#
loop_
_entity.id
_entity.type
_entity.pdbx_description
1 polymer ?
#
loop_
_entity_poly.entity_id
_entity_poly.type
_entity_poly.pdbx_seq_one_letter_code
_entity_poly.pdbx_strand_id
1 'polypeptide(L)' 'MQKLPTSKKYGATAKREHFTWTTLMDTAFIEAMLKEQDKGNRPNGTFTSEAYTTMAEELSKSLKRDIRKENL' A
#
# COMPACT_ATOMS: atom_id res chain seq x y z
N MET A 1 -15.46 -31.92 -42.07
CA MET A 1 -16.15 -31.01 -41.13
C MET A 1 -15.10 -30.27 -40.33
N GLN A 2 -14.88 -28.98 -40.63
CA GLN A 2 -14.04 -28.09 -39.83
C GLN A 2 -14.69 -27.88 -38.46
N LYS A 3 -13.88 -27.88 -37.39
CA LYS A 3 -14.20 -27.17 -36.15
C LYS A 3 -12.93 -26.49 -35.62
N LEU A 4 -12.98 -25.17 -35.56
CA LEU A 4 -12.16 -24.31 -34.71
C LEU A 4 -12.97 -23.01 -34.49
N PRO A 5 -12.74 -22.20 -33.43
CA PRO A 5 -12.14 -22.47 -32.11
C PRO A 5 -13.09 -22.03 -30.96
N THR A 6 -12.97 -22.63 -29.76
CA THR A 6 -13.51 -21.99 -28.55
C THR A 6 -12.47 -21.04 -27.97
N SER A 7 -12.71 -19.74 -28.17
CA SER A 7 -11.91 -18.65 -27.62
C SER A 7 -11.84 -18.76 -26.10
N LYS A 8 -10.63 -19.04 -25.57
CA LYS A 8 -10.31 -18.87 -24.15
C LYS A 8 -10.28 -17.36 -23.88
N LYS A 9 -11.36 -16.83 -23.31
CA LYS A 9 -11.38 -15.47 -22.78
C LYS A 9 -10.36 -15.40 -21.64
N TYR A 10 -9.19 -14.84 -21.92
CA TYR A 10 -8.29 -14.38 -20.87
C TYR A 10 -9.04 -13.30 -20.10
N GLY A 11 -9.42 -13.66 -18.87
CA GLY A 11 -10.10 -12.78 -17.94
C GLY A 11 -9.36 -11.46 -17.83
N ALA A 12 -10.15 -10.40 -17.67
CA ALA A 12 -9.72 -9.01 -17.60
C ALA A 12 -8.34 -8.88 -16.97
N THR A 13 -7.41 -8.31 -17.73
CA THR A 13 -6.20 -7.74 -17.18
C THR A 13 -6.64 -6.73 -16.13
N ALA A 14 -6.66 -7.15 -14.87
CA ALA A 14 -6.70 -6.22 -13.75
C ALA A 14 -5.53 -5.28 -14.01
N LYS A 15 -5.85 -4.05 -14.42
CA LYS A 15 -4.85 -2.99 -14.55
C LYS A 15 -4.22 -2.94 -13.17
N ARG A 16 -2.98 -3.44 -13.03
CA ARG A 16 -2.18 -3.15 -11.85
C ARG A 16 -2.11 -1.63 -11.84
N GLU A 17 -2.88 -0.99 -10.97
CA GLU A 17 -2.75 0.44 -10.77
C GLU A 17 -1.28 0.65 -10.44
N HIS A 18 -0.58 1.36 -11.33
CA HIS A 18 0.81 1.69 -11.10
C HIS A 18 0.84 2.60 -9.87
N PHE A 19 1.19 2.03 -8.73
CA PHE A 19 1.25 2.71 -7.45
C PHE A 19 2.42 3.69 -7.50
N THR A 20 2.15 4.90 -7.96
CA THR A 20 3.13 5.99 -8.00
C THR A 20 2.92 6.81 -6.75
N TRP A 21 3.93 6.83 -5.89
CA TRP A 21 3.97 7.70 -4.73
C TRP A 21 3.85 9.15 -5.18
N THR A 22 2.97 9.91 -4.53
CA THR A 22 2.82 11.35 -4.75
C THR A 22 3.39 12.10 -3.56
N THR A 23 3.73 13.37 -3.75
CA THR A 23 4.19 14.24 -2.65
C THR A 23 3.19 14.28 -1.49
N LEU A 24 1.89 14.15 -1.77
CA LEU A 24 0.86 14.06 -0.72
C LEU A 24 1.00 12.77 0.11
N MET A 25 1.34 11.66 -0.53
CA MET A 25 1.57 10.38 0.15
C MET A 25 2.85 10.42 0.97
N ASP A 26 3.92 11.05 0.45
CA ASP A 26 5.17 11.24 1.19
C ASP A 26 4.94 12.05 2.47
N THR A 27 4.23 13.18 2.39
CA THR A 27 3.89 14.01 3.56
C THR A 27 3.06 13.22 4.57
N ALA A 28 2.02 12.51 4.11
CA ALA A 28 1.19 11.70 5.00
C ALA A 28 1.98 10.56 5.66
N PHE A 29 2.96 9.98 4.96
CA PHE A 29 3.80 8.93 5.51
C PHE A 29 4.77 9.46 6.57
N ILE A 30 5.40 10.61 6.31
CA ILE A 30 6.26 11.27 7.30
C ILE A 30 5.47 11.63 8.57
N GLU A 31 4.25 12.17 8.43
CA GLU A 31 3.38 12.45 9.57
C GLU A 31 3.05 11.19 10.37
N ALA A 32 2.75 10.07 9.70
CA ALA A 32 2.52 8.78 10.37
C ALA A 32 3.79 8.28 11.08
N MET A 33 4.97 8.42 10.46
CA MET A 33 6.26 8.07 11.08
C MET A 33 6.54 8.89 12.34
N LEU A 34 6.22 10.18 12.34
CA LEU A 34 6.40 11.05 13.50
C LEU A 34 5.46 10.66 14.65
N LYS A 35 4.19 10.34 14.36
CA LYS A 35 3.26 9.87 15.39
C LYS A 35 3.73 8.57 16.05
N GLU A 36 4.20 7.61 15.27
CA GLU A 36 4.69 6.34 15.81
C GLU A 36 6.02 6.52 16.58
N GLN A 37 6.88 7.45 16.13
CA GLN A 37 8.06 7.87 16.87
C GLN A 37 7.67 8.44 18.25
N ASP A 38 6.70 9.35 18.30
CA ASP A 38 6.23 9.98 19.54
C ASP A 38 5.57 8.98 20.49
N LYS A 39 4.96 7.91 19.96
CA LYS A 39 4.45 6.77 20.74
C LYS A 39 5.55 5.84 21.28
N GLY A 40 6.80 6.03 20.86
CA GLY A 40 7.92 5.16 21.23
C GLY A 40 8.03 3.88 20.40
N ASN A 41 7.29 3.76 19.30
CA ASN A 41 7.26 2.59 18.43
C ASN A 41 8.44 2.51 17.45
N ARG A 42 9.55 3.20 17.75
CA ARG A 42 10.82 3.16 17.02
C ARG A 42 12.03 2.91 17.94
N PRO A 43 12.03 1.83 18.73
CA PRO A 43 13.15 1.53 19.63
C PRO A 43 14.42 1.32 18.81
N ASN A 44 15.54 1.88 19.28
CA ASN A 44 16.86 1.74 18.65
C ASN A 44 16.91 2.19 17.17
N GLY A 45 16.03 3.12 16.76
CA GLY A 45 16.02 3.68 15.41
C GLY A 45 15.27 2.86 14.37
N THR A 46 14.67 1.73 14.75
CA THR A 46 13.88 0.87 13.86
C THR A 46 12.42 0.82 14.31
N PHE A 47 11.49 0.99 13.38
CA PHE A 47 10.07 0.91 13.68
C PHE A 47 9.63 -0.52 13.98
N THR A 48 8.73 -0.69 14.94
CA THR A 48 8.16 -2.00 15.27
C THR A 48 7.23 -2.50 14.17
N SER A 49 6.95 -3.81 14.14
CA SER A 49 5.95 -4.35 13.22
C SER A 49 4.56 -3.73 13.41
N GLU A 50 4.21 -3.38 14.65
CA GLU A 50 2.97 -2.67 14.98
C GLU A 50 2.97 -1.27 14.36
N ALA A 51 4.07 -0.54 14.47
CA ALA A 51 4.23 0.79 13.86
C ALA A 51 3.95 0.75 12.35
N TYR A 52 4.56 -0.20 11.63
CA TYR A 52 4.34 -0.34 10.18
C TYR A 52 2.89 -0.67 9.83
N THR A 53 2.22 -1.52 10.61
CA THR A 53 0.80 -1.82 10.42
C THR A 53 -0.04 -0.56 10.64
N THR A 54 0.20 0.18 11.73
CA THR A 54 -0.53 1.42 12.04
C THR A 54 -0.28 2.51 10.99
N MET A 55 0.96 2.67 10.51
CA MET A 55 1.27 3.60 9.40
C MET A 55 0.49 3.25 8.13
N ALA A 56 0.43 1.96 7.77
CA ALA A 56 -0.30 1.51 6.59
C ALA A 56 -1.82 1.75 6.73
N GLU A 57 -2.38 1.52 7.91
CA GLU A 57 -3.79 1.81 8.22
C GLU A 57 -4.11 3.32 8.16
N GLU A 58 -3.26 4.16 8.74
CA GLU A 58 -3.42 5.63 8.70
C GLU A 58 -3.34 6.16 7.27
N LEU A 59 -2.36 5.70 6.50
CA LEU A 59 -2.20 6.06 5.09
C LEU A 59 -3.39 5.60 4.25
N SER A 60 -3.84 4.37 4.45
CA SER A 60 -5.00 3.82 3.75
C SER A 60 -6.25 4.66 3.98
N LYS A 61 -6.48 5.04 5.24
CA LYS A 61 -7.60 5.87 5.66
C LYS A 61 -7.52 7.27 5.09
N SER A 62 -6.34 7.90 5.17
CA SER A 62 -6.12 9.28 4.70
C SER A 62 -6.27 9.39 3.18
N LEU A 63 -5.70 8.43 2.45
CA LEU A 63 -5.66 8.44 0.99
C LEU A 63 -6.87 7.78 0.33
N LYS A 64 -7.75 7.13 1.11
CA LYS A 64 -8.87 6.30 0.65
C LYS A 64 -8.43 5.22 -0.35
N ARG A 65 -7.28 4.60 -0.08
CA ARG A 65 -6.66 3.55 -0.90
C ARG A 65 -6.26 2.38 0.00
N ASP A 66 -6.15 1.18 -0.57
CA ASP A 66 -5.60 0.02 0.15
C ASP A 66 -4.07 0.11 0.15
N ILE A 67 -3.50 0.60 1.26
CA ILE A 67 -2.05 0.63 1.50
C ILE A 67 -1.74 -0.39 2.58
N ARG A 68 -0.90 -1.35 2.23
CA ARG A 68 -0.50 -2.43 3.11
C ARG A 68 0.96 -2.26 3.50
N LYS A 69 1.39 -3.00 4.52
CA LYS A 69 2.77 -2.98 5.01
C LYS A 69 3.79 -3.23 3.90
N GLU A 70 3.47 -4.08 2.92
CA GLU A 70 4.33 -4.38 1.77
C GLU A 70 4.54 -3.20 0.80
N ASN A 71 3.79 -2.11 0.96
CA ASN A 71 3.92 -0.90 0.15
C ASN A 71 4.80 0.18 0.83
N LEU A 72 5.21 -0.03 2.08
CA LEU A 72 6.03 0.88 2.91
C LEU A 72 7.48 0.42 2.96
#